data_AF-A0A6H1JNQ9-F1
#
_entry.id   AF-A0A6H1JNQ9-F1
#
_cell.length_a   1.000
_cell.length_b   1.000
_cell.length_c   1.000
_cell.angle_alpha   90.00
_cell.angle_beta   90.00
_cell.angle_gamma   90.00
#
_symmetry.space_group_name_H-M   'P 1'
#
loop_
_entity.id
_entity.type
_entity.pdbx_description
1 polymer ?
#
loop_
_entity_poly.entity_id
_entity_poly.type
_entity_poly.pdbx_seq_one_letter_code
_entity_poly.pdbx_strand_id
1 'polypeptide(L)'
;MMQEAVTPGSAGLLPMWYTLPEGFHPIDVSGDAAARMDGNYDALAQICPSATQRQLITSVFSFEAALSKLAEDGLVHLSSFTLCTDDDLLLTGTCQISVADRPPGDPNLFARSVLDAHPDGGTSLQKGVIELPAGIAAVVVSDAVVPVPGAFFGVPTDGAAEVLSVSFQMAFPRTPQAVAVTLSTEELGAQEEFLELATVVAGGISFSAPQHPSTLAEENTAAAASPFG
;
A
#
# COMPACT_ATOMS: atom_id res chain seq x y z
N MET A 1 11.53 -0.55 -10.96
CA MET A 1 10.07 -0.34 -11.12
C MET A 1 9.43 -1.70 -11.31
N MET A 2 8.74 -2.21 -10.28
CA MET A 2 7.95 -3.43 -10.37
C MET A 2 6.54 -3.04 -10.84
N GLN A 3 6.08 -3.65 -11.92
CA GLN A 3 4.74 -3.46 -12.47
C GLN A 3 3.99 -4.76 -12.24
N GLU A 4 2.99 -4.71 -11.36
CA GLU A 4 2.23 -5.90 -11.00
C GLU A 4 0.80 -5.76 -11.54
N ALA A 5 0.35 -6.80 -12.23
CA ALA A 5 -1.01 -6.91 -12.71
C ALA A 5 -1.79 -7.76 -11.71
N VAL A 6 -2.74 -7.15 -11.02
CA VAL A 6 -3.66 -7.89 -10.17
C VAL A 6 -4.62 -8.61 -11.10
N THR A 7 -4.37 -9.91 -11.30
CA THR A 7 -5.21 -10.78 -12.13
C THR A 7 -6.03 -11.67 -11.19
N PRO A 8 -7.38 -11.59 -11.21
CA PRO A 8 -8.19 -12.17 -10.16
C PRO A 8 -8.26 -13.70 -10.21
N GLY A 9 -8.02 -14.32 -9.05
CA GLY A 9 -8.58 -15.63 -8.72
C GLY A 9 -10.06 -15.47 -8.34
N SER A 10 -10.96 -15.97 -9.21
CA SER A 10 -12.38 -16.24 -8.94
C SER A 10 -13.22 -15.17 -8.23
N ALA A 11 -13.42 -14.01 -8.88
CA ALA A 11 -14.71 -13.30 -9.02
C ALA A 11 -14.51 -11.80 -9.32
N GLY A 12 -14.81 -11.37 -10.55
CA GLY A 12 -15.35 -10.04 -10.86
C GLY A 12 -14.48 -8.78 -10.68
N LEU A 13 -13.28 -8.84 -10.09
CA LEU A 13 -12.42 -7.66 -9.95
C LEU A 13 -11.93 -7.18 -11.33
N LEU A 14 -12.16 -5.90 -11.64
CA LEU A 14 -11.55 -5.28 -12.81
C LEU A 14 -10.02 -5.27 -12.66
N PRO A 15 -9.27 -5.42 -13.77
CA PRO A 15 -7.83 -5.34 -13.70
C PRO A 15 -7.46 -3.91 -13.28
N MET A 16 -6.68 -3.83 -12.20
CA MET A 16 -6.04 -2.63 -11.70
C MET A 16 -4.54 -2.87 -11.77
N TRP A 17 -3.81 -1.84 -12.16
CA TRP A 17 -2.36 -1.85 -12.21
C TRP A 17 -1.81 -0.80 -11.26
N TYR A 18 -0.64 -1.08 -10.71
CA TYR A 18 0.09 -0.12 -9.91
C TYR A 18 1.59 -0.26 -10.12
N THR A 19 2.30 0.82 -9.83
CA THR A 19 3.76 0.84 -9.79
C THR A 19 4.20 1.33 -8.43
N LEU A 20 5.09 0.59 -7.79
CA LEU A 20 5.73 1.00 -6.55
C LEU A 20 7.17 1.46 -6.82
N PRO A 21 7.65 2.48 -6.09
CA PRO A 21 9.06 2.84 -6.08
C PRO A 21 9.96 1.67 -5.68
N GLU A 22 11.26 1.84 -5.91
CA GLU A 22 12.26 0.94 -5.32
C GLU A 22 12.22 1.02 -3.78
N GLY A 23 12.66 -0.03 -3.08
CA GLY A 23 12.62 -0.09 -1.61
C GLY A 23 11.32 -0.65 -1.01
N PHE A 24 10.34 -0.98 -1.84
CA PHE A 24 9.13 -1.71 -1.42
C PHE A 24 9.36 -3.21 -1.47
N HIS A 25 8.96 -3.90 -0.40
CA HIS A 25 9.10 -5.33 -0.21
C HIS A 25 7.71 -5.96 -0.08
N PRO A 26 7.18 -6.58 -1.16
CA PRO A 26 5.84 -7.17 -1.14
C PRO A 26 5.77 -8.36 -0.17
N ILE A 27 4.65 -8.45 0.52
CA ILE A 27 4.24 -9.60 1.32
C ILE A 27 3.29 -10.43 0.46
N ASP A 28 3.61 -11.71 0.25
CA ASP A 28 2.77 -12.59 -0.56
C ASP A 28 1.47 -12.96 0.18
N VAL A 29 0.45 -12.13 -0.01
CA VAL A 29 -0.89 -12.31 0.57
C VAL A 29 -1.59 -13.56 0.00
N SER A 30 -1.28 -13.93 -1.25
CA SER A 30 -1.93 -15.03 -1.96
C SER A 30 -1.31 -16.41 -1.70
N GLY A 31 -0.10 -16.42 -1.14
CA GLY A 31 0.65 -17.63 -0.84
C GLY A 31 -0.01 -18.52 0.22
N ASP A 32 0.56 -19.72 0.39
CA ASP A 32 0.14 -20.66 1.43
C ASP A 32 0.40 -20.07 2.82
N ALA A 33 -0.66 -19.98 3.63
CA ALA A 33 -0.61 -19.42 4.97
C ALA A 33 0.34 -20.20 5.88
N ALA A 34 0.38 -21.54 5.78
CA ALA A 34 1.27 -22.35 6.59
C ALA A 34 2.74 -22.04 6.25
N ALA A 35 3.10 -22.02 4.96
CA ALA A 35 4.44 -21.65 4.51
C ALA A 35 4.85 -20.24 4.94
N ARG A 36 3.95 -19.24 4.86
CA ARG A 36 4.21 -17.89 5.37
C ARG A 36 4.47 -17.87 6.87
N MET A 37 3.64 -18.58 7.64
CA MET A 37 3.79 -18.62 9.09
C MET A 37 5.12 -19.23 9.50
N ASP A 38 5.53 -20.33 8.88
CA ASP A 38 6.82 -20.96 9.11
C ASP A 38 7.98 -20.01 8.75
N GLY A 39 7.92 -19.37 7.58
CA GLY A 39 8.93 -18.39 7.16
C GLY A 39 9.04 -17.19 8.11
N ASN A 40 7.91 -16.64 8.56
CA ASN A 40 7.87 -15.54 9.53
C ASN A 40 8.39 -15.98 10.91
N TYR A 41 8.09 -17.19 11.34
CA TYR A 41 8.62 -17.74 12.58
C TYR A 41 10.15 -17.80 12.55
N ASP A 42 10.71 -18.38 11.48
CA ASP A 42 12.16 -18.52 11.32
C ASP A 42 12.84 -17.15 11.22
N ALA A 43 12.26 -16.20 10.48
CA ALA A 43 12.78 -14.83 10.37
C ALA A 43 12.76 -14.11 11.73
N LEU A 44 11.64 -14.18 12.47
CA LEU A 44 11.53 -13.56 13.80
C LEU A 44 12.48 -14.21 14.80
N ALA A 45 12.68 -15.52 14.76
CA ALA A 45 13.63 -16.22 15.62
C ALA A 45 15.09 -15.78 15.37
N GLN A 46 15.44 -15.47 14.12
CA GLN A 46 16.76 -14.96 13.75
C GLN A 46 16.96 -13.51 14.18
N ILE A 47 15.95 -12.65 13.98
CA ILE A 47 16.03 -11.21 14.30
C ILE A 47 15.96 -10.99 15.83
N CYS A 48 15.16 -11.79 16.53
CA CYS A 48 14.89 -11.65 17.96
C CYS A 48 15.32 -12.92 18.73
N PRO A 49 16.63 -13.22 18.84
CA PRO A 49 17.11 -14.45 19.47
C PRO A 49 16.78 -14.56 20.97
N SER A 50 16.42 -13.45 21.61
CA SER A 50 15.99 -13.39 23.01
C SER A 50 14.48 -13.61 23.20
N ALA A 51 13.69 -13.62 22.13
CA ALA A 51 12.25 -13.82 22.21
C ALA A 51 11.91 -15.24 22.67
N THR A 52 10.92 -15.35 23.55
CA THR A 52 10.42 -16.66 23.98
C THR A 52 9.64 -17.32 22.84
N GLN A 53 9.61 -18.66 22.80
CA GLN A 53 8.81 -19.40 21.82
C GLN A 53 7.34 -18.96 21.80
N ARG A 54 6.76 -18.65 22.97
CA ARG A 54 5.39 -18.14 23.05
C ARG A 54 5.23 -16.80 22.35
N GLN A 55 6.17 -15.87 22.51
CA GLN A 55 6.13 -14.57 21.83
C GLN A 55 6.21 -14.74 20.31
N LEU A 56 7.15 -15.57 19.83
CA LEU A 56 7.30 -15.86 18.39
C LEU A 56 5.99 -16.44 17.81
N ILE A 57 5.42 -17.45 18.46
CA ILE A 57 4.17 -18.07 18.02
C ILE A 57 3.03 -17.04 18.02
N THR A 58 2.81 -16.33 19.13
CA THR A 58 1.72 -15.35 19.20
C THR A 58 1.86 -14.28 18.12
N SER A 59 3.06 -13.75 17.89
CA SER A 59 3.31 -12.74 16.84
C SER A 59 2.97 -13.25 15.45
N VAL A 60 3.41 -14.47 15.10
CA VAL A 60 3.13 -15.08 13.78
C VAL A 60 1.62 -15.30 13.60
N PHE A 61 0.94 -15.84 14.60
CA PHE A 61 -0.51 -16.06 14.55
C PHE A 61 -1.30 -14.75 14.47
N SER A 62 -0.91 -13.73 15.23
CA SER A 62 -1.55 -12.41 15.19
C SER A 62 -1.35 -11.74 13.84
N PHE A 63 -0.14 -11.81 13.27
CA PHE A 63 0.13 -11.30 11.93
C PHE A 63 -0.72 -12.00 10.87
N GLU A 64 -0.76 -13.34 10.87
CA GLU A 64 -1.52 -14.11 9.89
C GLU A 64 -3.04 -13.89 10.02
N ALA A 65 -3.55 -13.77 11.25
CA ALA A 65 -4.95 -13.44 11.49
C ALA A 65 -5.30 -12.03 10.98
N ALA A 66 -4.42 -11.04 11.21
CA ALA A 66 -4.60 -9.69 10.68
C ALA A 66 -4.56 -9.68 9.15
N LEU A 67 -3.61 -10.39 8.54
CA LEU A 67 -3.48 -10.49 7.09
C LEU A 67 -4.71 -11.16 6.46
N SER A 68 -5.20 -12.25 7.06
CA SER A 68 -6.42 -12.93 6.63
C SER A 68 -7.63 -11.99 6.68
N LYS A 69 -7.77 -11.22 7.76
CA LYS A 69 -8.85 -10.23 7.89
C LYS A 69 -8.76 -9.15 6.82
N LEU A 70 -7.57 -8.63 6.56
CA LEU A 70 -7.36 -7.65 5.49
C LEU A 70 -7.69 -8.24 4.11
N ALA A 71 -7.32 -9.49 3.84
CA ALA A 71 -7.66 -10.19 2.60
C ALA A 71 -9.17 -10.33 2.40
N GLU A 72 -9.92 -10.68 3.46
CA GLU A 72 -11.39 -10.70 3.43
C GLU A 72 -11.98 -9.31 3.13
N ASP A 73 -11.33 -8.25 3.63
CA ASP A 73 -11.74 -6.86 3.42
C ASP A 73 -11.26 -6.29 2.07
N GLY A 74 -10.73 -7.15 1.19
CA GLY A 74 -10.36 -6.80 -0.18
C GLY A 74 -8.92 -6.31 -0.34
N LEU A 75 -8.00 -6.65 0.59
CA LEU A 75 -6.57 -6.42 0.41
C LEU A 75 -6.07 -7.11 -0.86
N VAL A 76 -5.45 -6.30 -1.71
CA VAL A 76 -4.88 -6.73 -2.98
C VAL A 76 -3.35 -6.75 -2.92
N HIS A 77 -2.77 -5.80 -2.19
CA HIS A 77 -1.33 -5.68 -2.03
C HIS A 77 -0.99 -5.22 -0.62
N LEU A 78 0.03 -5.84 -0.04
CA LEU A 78 0.65 -5.39 1.20
C LEU A 78 2.16 -5.44 1.02
N SER A 79 2.85 -4.39 1.45
CA SER A 79 4.31 -4.33 1.45
C SER A 79 4.82 -3.52 2.62
N SER A 80 5.99 -3.87 3.13
CA SER A 80 6.81 -2.93 3.88
C SER A 80 7.66 -2.11 2.90
N PHE A 81 8.12 -0.94 3.32
CA PHE A 81 9.11 -0.19 2.58
C PHE A 81 10.21 0.33 3.50
N THR A 82 11.39 0.51 2.92
CA THR A 82 12.56 1.09 3.59
C THR A 82 13.31 1.93 2.57
N LEU A 83 13.44 3.22 2.86
CA LEU A 83 13.97 4.23 1.96
C LEU A 83 14.94 5.14 2.71
N CYS A 84 15.93 5.68 2.01
CA CYS A 84 16.78 6.74 2.52
C CYS A 84 16.28 8.07 1.96
N THR A 85 16.05 9.06 2.82
CA THR A 85 15.76 10.43 2.39
C THR A 85 17.04 11.14 1.93
N ASP A 86 16.89 12.31 1.30
CA ASP A 86 18.01 13.16 0.88
C ASP A 86 18.85 13.66 2.08
N ASP A 87 18.25 13.68 3.28
CA ASP A 87 18.90 14.06 4.54
C ASP A 87 19.51 12.86 5.30
N ASP A 88 19.74 11.73 4.62
CA ASP A 88 20.25 10.48 5.18
C ASP A 88 19.36 9.88 6.30
N LEU A 89 18.08 10.26 6.37
CA LEU A 89 17.13 9.65 7.30
C LEU A 89 16.55 8.36 6.73
N LEU A 90 16.36 7.35 7.60
CA LEU A 90 15.75 6.09 7.21
C LEU A 90 14.23 6.18 7.37
N LEU A 91 13.52 6.28 6.25
CA LEU A 91 12.06 6.24 6.25
C LEU A 91 11.59 4.79 6.09
N THR A 92 10.82 4.30 7.07
CA THR A 92 10.26 2.94 7.06
C THR A 92 8.76 2.96 7.28
N GLY A 93 8.06 1.98 6.72
CA GLY A 93 6.62 1.92 6.89
C GLY A 93 5.97 0.77 6.14
N THR A 94 4.65 0.84 6.02
CA THR A 94 3.84 -0.12 5.27
C THR A 94 2.98 0.56 4.23
N CYS A 95 2.74 -0.13 3.13
CA CYS A 95 1.80 0.25 2.08
C CYS A 95 0.82 -0.88 1.83
N GLN A 96 -0.46 -0.52 1.87
CA GLN A 96 -1.60 -1.37 1.63
C GLN A 96 -2.41 -0.82 0.44
N ILE A 97 -2.80 -1.70 -0.47
CA ILE A 97 -3.77 -1.41 -1.52
C ILE A 97 -4.93 -2.38 -1.36
N SER A 98 -6.14 -1.88 -1.21
CA SER A 98 -7.36 -2.69 -1.16
C SER A 98 -8.40 -2.24 -2.17
N VAL A 99 -9.25 -3.17 -2.58
CA VAL A 99 -10.39 -2.92 -3.47
C VAL A 99 -11.65 -3.45 -2.82
N ALA A 100 -12.65 -2.59 -2.68
CA ALA A 100 -13.93 -2.93 -2.06
C ALA A 100 -15.09 -2.34 -2.86
N ASP A 101 -16.28 -2.89 -2.65
CA ASP A 101 -17.50 -2.31 -3.19
C ASP A 101 -17.76 -0.93 -2.54
N ARG A 102 -18.07 0.06 -3.37
CA ARG A 102 -18.42 1.41 -2.91
C ARG A 102 -19.93 1.55 -2.79
N PRO A 103 -20.43 2.45 -1.92
CA PRO A 103 -21.84 2.81 -1.90
C PRO A 103 -22.34 3.27 -3.28
N PRO A 104 -23.61 2.96 -3.64
CA PRO A 104 -24.18 3.37 -4.91
C PRO A 104 -24.20 4.91 -5.02
N GLY A 105 -23.82 5.43 -6.18
CA GLY A 105 -23.74 6.87 -6.42
C GLY A 105 -22.84 7.23 -7.60
N ASP A 106 -22.76 8.52 -7.91
CA ASP A 106 -21.87 9.07 -8.94
C ASP A 106 -20.39 8.89 -8.55
N PRO A 107 -19.57 8.19 -9.36
CA PRO A 107 -18.13 8.08 -9.11
C PRO A 107 -17.42 9.42 -8.89
N ASN A 108 -17.86 10.50 -9.56
CA ASN A 108 -17.24 11.82 -9.44
C ASN A 108 -17.50 12.49 -8.08
N LEU A 109 -18.54 12.06 -7.37
CA LEU A 109 -18.88 12.53 -6.03
C LEU A 109 -18.31 11.63 -4.93
N PHE A 110 -17.71 10.48 -5.30
CA PHE A 110 -17.22 9.50 -4.34
C PHE A 110 -16.20 10.08 -3.37
N ALA A 111 -15.17 10.77 -3.86
CA ALA A 111 -14.13 11.36 -3.03
C ALA A 111 -14.74 12.27 -1.94
N ARG A 112 -15.67 13.14 -2.32
CA ARG A 112 -16.37 14.01 -1.36
C ARG A 112 -17.18 13.21 -0.35
N SER A 113 -17.92 12.19 -0.79
CA SER A 113 -18.70 11.33 0.11
C SER A 113 -17.84 10.57 1.12
N VAL A 114 -16.63 10.16 0.74
CA VAL A 114 -15.66 9.53 1.64
C VAL A 114 -15.24 10.51 2.74
N LEU A 115 -14.90 11.75 2.38
CA LEU A 115 -14.48 12.76 3.35
C LEU A 115 -15.60 13.14 4.33
N ASP A 116 -16.83 13.24 3.82
CA ASP A 116 -18.03 13.55 4.61
C ASP A 116 -18.38 12.41 5.59
N ALA A 117 -18.13 11.16 5.19
CA ALA A 117 -18.35 9.98 6.04
C ALA A 117 -17.22 9.72 7.04
N HIS A 118 -16.03 10.29 6.81
CA HIS A 118 -14.87 10.06 7.67
C HIS A 118 -15.07 10.73 9.03
N PRO A 119 -14.93 10.03 10.16
CA PRO A 119 -15.12 10.63 11.47
C PRO A 119 -14.16 11.79 11.69
N ASP A 120 -14.66 12.89 12.26
CA ASP A 120 -13.87 14.01 12.76
C ASP A 120 -13.40 13.68 14.17
N GLY A 121 -12.40 12.78 14.28
CA GLY A 121 -12.01 12.19 15.57
C GLY A 121 -10.54 12.35 15.98
N GLY A 122 -9.66 12.81 15.09
CA GLY A 122 -8.22 12.89 15.31
C GLY A 122 -7.74 14.28 15.73
N THR A 123 -6.61 14.35 16.44
CA THR A 123 -6.00 15.62 16.89
C THR A 123 -5.22 16.29 15.74
N SER A 124 -4.64 15.51 14.81
CA SER A 124 -4.06 15.99 13.55
C SER A 124 -4.67 15.26 12.35
N LEU A 125 -5.93 15.58 12.06
CA LEU A 125 -6.66 15.06 10.90
C LEU A 125 -6.67 16.11 9.78
N GLN A 126 -6.02 15.82 8.66
CA GLN A 126 -6.12 16.62 7.44
C GLN A 126 -6.91 15.85 6.39
N LYS A 127 -7.86 16.53 5.74
CA LYS A 127 -8.75 15.97 4.72
C LYS A 127 -8.70 16.84 3.48
N GLY A 128 -8.70 16.21 2.31
CA GLY A 128 -8.68 16.94 1.04
C GLY A 128 -9.15 16.11 -0.13
N VAL A 129 -9.37 16.77 -1.25
CA VAL A 129 -9.59 16.14 -2.55
C VAL A 129 -8.41 16.49 -3.43
N ILE A 130 -7.83 15.50 -4.09
CA ILE A 130 -6.73 15.69 -5.03
C ILE A 130 -7.03 15.02 -6.38
N GLU A 131 -6.42 15.54 -7.43
CA GLU A 131 -6.46 14.92 -8.76
C GLU A 131 -5.24 14.03 -8.94
N LEU A 132 -5.48 12.74 -9.17
CA LEU A 132 -4.45 11.75 -9.52
C LEU A 132 -4.62 11.32 -10.98
N PRO A 133 -3.60 10.71 -11.61
CA PRO A 133 -3.69 10.21 -12.98
C PRO A 133 -4.87 9.26 -13.22
N ALA A 134 -5.23 8.43 -12.23
CA ALA A 134 -6.37 7.52 -12.31
C ALA A 134 -7.74 8.16 -11.96
N GLY A 135 -7.77 9.41 -11.50
CA GLY A 135 -8.99 10.15 -11.20
C GLY A 135 -8.93 10.97 -9.91
N ILE A 136 -10.10 11.47 -9.49
CA ILE A 136 -10.25 12.28 -8.29
C ILE A 136 -10.22 11.37 -7.06
N ALA A 137 -9.34 11.67 -6.09
CA ALA A 137 -9.19 10.91 -4.86
C ALA A 137 -9.52 11.75 -3.62
N ALA A 138 -10.16 11.12 -2.64
CA ALA A 138 -10.17 11.62 -1.27
C ALA A 138 -8.83 11.31 -0.63
N VAL A 139 -8.21 12.28 0.01
CA VAL A 139 -7.01 12.09 0.83
C VAL A 139 -7.34 12.38 2.29
N VAL A 140 -6.94 11.47 3.17
CA VAL A 140 -7.00 11.65 4.62
C VAL A 140 -5.63 11.37 5.21
N VAL A 141 -5.08 12.35 5.89
CA VAL A 141 -3.85 12.24 6.69
C VAL A 141 -4.25 12.25 8.15
N SER A 142 -3.80 11.26 8.91
CA SER A 142 -4.13 11.13 10.33
C SER A 142 -2.94 10.68 11.15
N ASP A 143 -2.79 11.25 12.32
CA ASP A 143 -1.97 10.71 13.40
C ASP A 143 -2.79 9.78 14.30
N ALA A 144 -2.16 8.71 14.78
CA ALA A 144 -2.76 7.83 15.77
C ALA A 144 -1.71 7.38 16.78
N VAL A 145 -2.09 7.38 18.06
CA VAL A 145 -1.29 6.76 19.12
C VAL A 145 -1.78 5.33 19.28
N VAL A 146 -0.96 4.36 18.85
CA VAL A 146 -1.29 2.94 18.92
C VAL A 146 -0.65 2.33 20.17
N PRO A 147 -1.42 1.68 21.06
CA PRO A 147 -0.84 0.99 22.20
C PRO A 147 0.00 -0.20 21.73
N VAL A 148 1.21 -0.32 22.26
CA VAL A 148 2.15 -1.40 21.95
C VAL A 148 2.28 -2.28 23.20
N PRO A 149 1.63 -3.47 23.23
CA PRO A 149 1.63 -4.27 24.44
C PRO A 149 3.04 -4.75 24.80
N GLY A 150 3.50 -4.40 26.00
CA GLY A 150 4.87 -4.68 26.44
C GLY A 150 5.19 -6.17 26.48
N ALA A 151 4.16 -6.98 26.72
CA ALA A 151 4.23 -8.44 26.74
C ALA A 151 4.82 -9.03 25.44
N PHE A 152 4.61 -8.39 24.28
CA PHE A 152 5.19 -8.83 23.01
C PHE A 152 6.72 -8.68 22.96
N PHE A 153 7.26 -7.71 23.69
CA PHE A 153 8.69 -7.38 23.72
C PHE A 153 9.40 -7.84 24.99
N GLY A 154 8.70 -8.58 25.86
CA GLY A 154 9.25 -9.06 27.13
C GLY A 154 9.43 -7.95 28.17
N VAL A 155 8.75 -6.81 27.98
CA VAL A 155 8.73 -5.70 28.94
C VAL A 155 7.40 -5.69 29.70
N PRO A 156 7.41 -5.39 31.01
CA PRO A 156 6.20 -5.50 31.84
C PRO A 156 5.20 -4.37 31.61
N THR A 157 5.60 -3.30 30.94
CA THR A 157 4.81 -2.09 30.72
C THR A 157 4.46 -1.95 29.25
N ASP A 158 3.20 -1.66 28.98
CA ASP A 158 2.75 -1.28 27.65
C ASP A 158 3.36 0.06 27.23
N GLY A 159 3.76 0.15 25.97
CA GLY A 159 4.21 1.36 25.32
C GLY A 159 3.13 1.96 24.44
N ALA A 160 3.50 3.01 23.72
CA ALA A 160 2.69 3.59 22.66
C ALA A 160 3.61 3.96 21.50
N ALA A 161 3.12 3.77 20.29
CA ALA A 161 3.76 4.22 19.06
C ALA A 161 2.88 5.30 18.42
N GLU A 162 3.50 6.38 17.97
CA GLU A 162 2.81 7.39 17.15
C GLU A 162 2.96 6.98 15.69
N VAL A 163 1.83 6.83 15.00
CA VAL A 163 1.78 6.39 13.61
C VAL A 163 1.13 7.49 12.78
N LEU A 164 1.84 7.97 11.76
CA LEU A 164 1.29 8.81 10.72
C LEU A 164 0.77 7.93 9.59
N SER A 165 -0.48 8.12 9.19
CA SER A 165 -1.10 7.39 8.08
C SER A 165 -1.68 8.34 7.04
N VAL A 166 -1.55 7.96 5.77
CA VAL A 166 -2.18 8.64 4.64
C VAL A 166 -3.00 7.62 3.88
N SER A 167 -4.27 7.93 3.65
CA SER A 167 -5.15 7.11 2.81
C SER A 167 -5.65 7.91 1.61
N PHE A 168 -5.58 7.30 0.43
CA PHE A 168 -6.18 7.79 -0.81
C PHE A 168 -7.30 6.86 -1.22
N GLN A 169 -8.49 7.39 -1.46
CA GLN A 169 -9.64 6.59 -1.91
C GLN A 169 -10.20 7.14 -3.21
N MET A 170 -10.34 6.26 -4.21
CA MET A 170 -10.83 6.61 -5.55
C MET A 170 -11.83 5.57 -6.06
N ALA A 171 -12.86 6.04 -6.75
CA ALA A 171 -13.83 5.16 -7.40
C ALA A 171 -13.29 4.64 -8.73
N PHE A 172 -13.59 3.39 -9.05
CA PHE A 172 -13.42 2.89 -10.40
C PHE A 172 -14.42 3.61 -11.33
N PRO A 173 -14.02 4.07 -12.53
CA PRO A 173 -14.88 4.87 -13.41
C PRO A 173 -16.15 4.14 -13.90
N ARG A 174 -16.12 2.80 -14.02
CA ARG A 174 -17.18 2.02 -14.68
C ARG A 174 -17.75 0.88 -13.83
N THR A 175 -17.35 0.79 -12.57
CA THR A 175 -17.81 -0.27 -11.66
C THR A 175 -18.22 0.26 -10.30
N PRO A 176 -19.01 -0.51 -9.54
CA PRO A 176 -19.38 -0.17 -8.18
C PRO A 176 -18.26 -0.49 -7.18
N GLN A 177 -16.99 -0.37 -7.59
CA GLN A 177 -15.84 -0.61 -6.73
C GLN A 177 -15.05 0.68 -6.50
N ALA A 178 -14.26 0.71 -5.43
CA ALA A 178 -13.27 1.73 -5.13
C ALA A 178 -11.95 1.07 -4.72
N VAL A 179 -10.85 1.77 -5.00
CA VAL A 179 -9.52 1.43 -4.48
C VAL A 179 -9.19 2.34 -3.31
N ALA A 180 -8.59 1.77 -2.27
CA ALA A 180 -7.96 2.49 -1.19
C ALA A 180 -6.46 2.17 -1.17
N VAL A 181 -5.63 3.22 -1.21
CA VAL A 181 -4.18 3.13 -1.03
C VAL A 181 -3.86 3.75 0.31
N THR A 182 -3.33 2.97 1.24
CA THR A 182 -2.98 3.43 2.58
C THR A 182 -1.50 3.23 2.83
N LEU A 183 -0.81 4.27 3.26
CA LEU A 183 0.56 4.19 3.75
C LEU A 183 0.60 4.60 5.21
N SER A 184 1.50 4.00 5.98
CA SER A 184 1.73 4.35 7.38
C SER A 184 3.20 4.27 7.76
N THR A 185 3.64 5.17 8.63
CA THR A 185 5.02 5.28 9.16
C THR A 185 5.00 5.64 10.64
N GLU A 186 6.00 5.16 11.38
CA GLU A 186 6.31 5.63 12.74
C GLU A 186 7.41 6.71 12.75
N GLU A 187 8.06 6.94 11.60
CA GLU A 187 9.10 7.96 11.43
C GLU A 187 8.46 9.31 11.13
N LEU A 188 8.19 10.08 12.19
CA LEU A 188 7.57 11.40 12.10
C LEU A 188 8.55 12.50 11.69
N GLY A 189 9.85 12.27 11.78
CA GLY A 189 10.88 13.25 11.40
C GLY A 189 10.96 13.52 9.90
N ALA A 190 10.50 12.57 9.07
CA ALA A 190 10.50 12.64 7.61
C ALA A 190 9.09 12.76 7.03
N GLN A 191 8.25 13.58 7.67
CA GLN A 191 6.83 13.70 7.32
C GLN A 191 6.64 14.20 5.88
N GLU A 192 7.40 15.19 5.42
CA GLU A 192 7.22 15.78 4.08
C GLU A 192 7.53 14.73 3.00
N GLU A 193 8.67 14.05 3.11
CA GLU A 193 9.11 12.98 2.22
C GLU A 193 8.13 11.80 2.23
N PHE A 194 7.56 11.48 3.39
CA PHE A 194 6.52 10.45 3.50
C PHE A 194 5.24 10.85 2.75
N LEU A 195 4.79 12.10 2.84
CA LEU A 195 3.61 12.58 2.10
C LEU A 195 3.86 12.62 0.59
N GLU A 196 5.06 13.00 0.17
CA GLU A 196 5.48 12.94 -1.23
C GLU A 196 5.48 11.49 -1.75
N LEU A 197 6.10 10.57 -1.01
CA LEU A 197 6.11 9.14 -1.34
C LEU A 197 4.69 8.58 -1.46
N ALA A 198 3.83 8.91 -0.50
CA ALA A 198 2.44 8.47 -0.49
C ALA A 198 1.68 8.95 -1.75
N THR A 199 1.93 10.19 -2.17
CA THR A 199 1.37 10.76 -3.41
C THR A 199 1.92 10.07 -4.66
N VAL A 200 3.22 9.76 -4.70
CA VAL A 200 3.85 9.02 -5.81
C VAL A 200 3.23 7.62 -5.94
N VAL A 201 3.06 6.91 -4.83
CA VAL A 201 2.44 5.57 -4.81
C VAL A 201 0.99 5.63 -5.28
N ALA A 202 0.19 6.56 -4.75
CA ALA A 202 -1.20 6.74 -5.17
C ALA A 202 -1.31 7.17 -6.65
N GLY A 203 -0.39 8.01 -7.12
CA GLY A 203 -0.27 8.40 -8.51
C GLY A 203 0.14 7.26 -9.46
N GLY A 204 0.72 6.19 -8.92
CA GLY A 204 1.06 4.97 -9.64
C GLY A 204 -0.12 4.06 -9.95
N ILE A 205 -1.30 4.30 -9.37
CA ILE A 205 -2.52 3.53 -9.66
C ILE A 205 -3.03 3.83 -11.07
N SER A 206 -3.45 2.77 -11.78
CA SER A 206 -4.09 2.87 -13.09
C SER A 206 -5.23 1.88 -13.24
N PHE A 207 -6.36 2.35 -13.79
CA PHE A 207 -7.51 1.53 -14.19
C PHE A 207 -7.47 1.15 -15.68
N SER A 208 -6.38 1.49 -16.37
CA SER A 208 -6.13 1.12 -17.76
C SER A 208 -4.84 0.29 -17.84
N ALA A 209 -4.84 -0.70 -18.73
CA ALA A 209 -3.67 -1.53 -18.96
C ALA A 209 -2.46 -0.64 -19.32
N PRO A 210 -1.25 -0.98 -18.84
CA PRO A 210 -0.04 -0.28 -19.23
C PRO A 210 0.07 -0.28 -20.75
N GLN A 211 0.27 0.88 -21.34
CA GLN A 211 0.64 0.94 -22.74
C GLN A 211 2.09 0.44 -22.81
N HIS A 212 2.31 -0.75 -23.37
CA HIS A 212 3.67 -1.14 -23.74
C HIS A 212 4.23 -0.03 -24.64
N PRO A 213 5.46 0.43 -24.42
CA PRO A 213 6.10 1.32 -25.36
C PRO A 213 6.17 0.58 -26.69
N SER A 214 5.30 0.96 -27.63
CA SER A 214 5.34 0.46 -28.99
C SER A 214 6.77 0.64 -29.48
N THR A 215 7.41 -0.45 -29.88
CA THR A 215 8.68 -0.49 -30.61
C THR A 215 8.49 0.19 -31.97
N LEU A 216 8.29 1.50 -31.97
CA LEU A 216 8.32 2.39 -33.15
C LEU A 216 9.71 3.01 -33.33
N ALA A 217 10.76 2.32 -32.84
CA ALA A 217 12.15 2.73 -33.00
C ALA A 217 12.93 1.89 -34.02
N GLU A 218 12.39 0.78 -34.53
CA GLU A 218 13.12 -0.07 -35.50
C GLU A 218 12.71 0.15 -36.98
N GLU A 219 11.60 0.82 -37.27
CA GLU A 219 11.17 1.04 -38.67
C GLU A 219 11.72 2.34 -39.31
N ASN A 220 12.48 3.15 -38.57
CA ASN A 220 13.09 4.37 -39.11
C ASN A 220 14.61 4.24 -39.40
N THR A 221 15.20 3.06 -39.18
CA THR A 221 16.60 2.77 -39.56
C THR A 221 16.71 1.90 -40.82
N ALA A 222 15.60 1.31 -41.29
CA ALA A 222 15.56 0.56 -42.55
C ALA A 222 15.39 1.44 -43.80
N ALA A 223 14.95 2.69 -43.65
CA ALA A 223 14.76 3.62 -44.78
C ALA A 223 16.02 4.42 -45.17
N ALA A 224 17.10 4.34 -44.40
CA ALA A 224 18.34 5.10 -44.64
C ALA A 224 19.49 4.26 -45.27
N ALA A 225 19.23 3.00 -45.63
CA ALA A 225 20.22 2.13 -46.26
C ALA A 225 19.74 1.62 -47.64
N SER A 226 19.54 2.53 -48.58
CA SER A 226 19.56 2.19 -50.01
C SER A 226 20.60 3.07 -50.71
N PRO A 227 21.80 2.53 -51.05
CA PRO A 227 22.83 3.27 -51.73
C PRO A 227 22.87 2.90 -53.22
N PHE A 228 21.75 2.86 -53.96
CA PHE A 228 21.78 2.83 -55.43
C PHE A 228 20.50 3.40 -56.04
N GLY A 229 20.67 4.49 -56.79
CA GLY A 229 19.65 5.22 -57.55
C GLY A 229 20.15 6.62 -57.87
#